data_AF-A0AA87MN06-F1
#
_entry.id   AF-A0AA87MN06-F1
#
_cell.length_a   1.000
_cell.length_b   1.000
_cell.length_c   1.000
_cell.angle_alpha   90.00
_cell.angle_beta   90.00
_cell.angle_gamma   90.00
#
_symmetry.space_group_name_H-M   'P 1'
#
loop_
_entity.id
_entity.type
_entity.pdbx_description
1 polymer ?
#
loop_
_entity_poly.entity_id
_entity_poly.type
_entity_poly.pdbx_seq_one_letter_code
_entity_poly.pdbx_strand_id
1 'polypeptide(L)'
;MKHQLTYKDESSDKFWNIETSGNSFTVIYGKSGTAGQTQTKSFENEETCIKEAEKLLKEKLKKGYKENSSSNYLETWKELCASKNIKEEFFKHFSFLAESNEDKEILSKLAAQVVHIHVDQEEALIVKLKYSDPDFSELCEIRCNPPFTGAPPKGLPKSYVKTAQVHNGIYFEDLGGGAIGYFGISEKGKIIEGGWEPEALEEGDNEEYLETLEEKELSIDDVPCIIEFGQNWILSDPLKKRFIRNRVIYSFPTKIVNWFESKRPTNFCSDRFFCGFSHREFWI
;
A
#
# COMPACT_ATOMS: atom_id res chain seq x y z
N MET A 1 6.81 12.08 23.40
CA MET A 1 7.64 10.98 22.87
C MET A 1 6.74 10.01 22.10
N LYS A 2 7.14 9.61 20.88
CA LYS A 2 6.40 8.64 20.06
C LYS A 2 7.40 7.78 19.28
N HIS A 3 7.34 6.46 19.47
CA HIS A 3 8.17 5.51 18.71
C HIS A 3 7.32 4.36 18.23
N GLN A 4 7.56 3.94 16.99
CA GLN A 4 7.00 2.74 16.40
C GLN A 4 8.14 1.82 16.06
N LEU A 5 8.05 0.56 16.46
CA LEU A 5 9.09 -0.44 16.27
C LEU A 5 8.52 -1.66 15.54
N THR A 6 9.32 -2.27 14.68
CA THR A 6 8.99 -3.54 14.03
C THR A 6 10.04 -4.60 14.35
N TYR A 7 9.59 -5.86 14.38
CA TYR A 7 10.43 -7.03 14.56
C TYR A 7 10.03 -8.07 13.52
N LYS A 8 11.00 -8.44 12.68
CA LYS A 8 10.80 -9.42 11.60
C LYS A 8 11.87 -10.51 11.69
N ASP A 9 11.42 -11.75 11.79
CA ASP A 9 12.20 -12.98 11.62
C ASP A 9 11.47 -13.92 10.62
N GLU A 10 11.96 -15.14 10.39
CA GLU A 10 11.35 -16.10 9.45
C GLU A 10 9.89 -16.46 9.77
N SER A 11 9.49 -16.37 11.04
CA SER A 11 8.20 -16.83 11.57
C SER A 11 7.36 -15.72 12.23
N SER A 12 7.99 -14.60 12.55
CA SER A 12 7.44 -13.49 13.31
C SER A 12 7.50 -12.21 12.51
N ASP A 13 6.36 -11.54 12.45
CA ASP A 13 6.24 -10.17 11.95
C ASP A 13 5.37 -9.43 12.97
N LYS A 14 6.02 -8.59 13.79
CA LYS A 14 5.44 -7.96 14.98
C LYS A 14 5.70 -6.46 14.97
N PHE A 15 4.79 -5.72 15.58
CA PHE A 15 4.95 -4.29 15.84
C PHE A 15 4.81 -3.98 17.33
N TRP A 16 5.44 -2.91 17.75
CA TRP A 16 5.35 -2.35 19.09
C TRP A 16 5.49 -0.83 19.01
N ASN A 17 4.47 -0.11 19.46
CA ASN A 17 4.40 1.34 19.41
C ASN A 17 4.24 1.87 20.83
N ILE A 18 4.85 3.01 21.12
CA ILE A 18 4.68 3.74 22.38
C ILE A 18 4.48 5.22 22.10
N GLU A 19 3.50 5.83 22.76
CA GLU A 19 3.21 7.26 22.68
C GLU A 19 2.93 7.81 24.07
N THR A 20 3.60 8.91 24.44
CA THR A 20 3.41 9.59 25.72
C THR A 20 2.46 10.79 25.55
N SER A 21 1.49 10.92 26.43
CA SER A 21 0.59 12.08 26.53
C SER A 21 0.53 12.53 27.99
N GLY A 22 1.18 13.67 28.28
CA GLY A 22 1.34 14.19 29.64
C GLY A 22 1.97 13.18 30.60
N ASN A 23 1.27 12.88 31.69
CA ASN A 23 1.71 11.91 32.71
C ASN A 23 1.35 10.45 32.37
N SER A 24 0.96 10.14 31.14
CA SER A 24 0.59 8.78 30.74
C SER A 24 1.29 8.37 29.45
N PHE A 25 1.48 7.07 29.25
CA PHE A 25 1.83 6.53 27.95
C PHE A 25 0.85 5.45 27.54
N THR A 26 0.72 5.28 26.23
CA THR A 26 -0.02 4.19 25.60
C THR A 26 0.93 3.37 24.75
N VAL A 27 0.93 2.06 24.99
CA VAL A 27 1.68 1.06 24.22
C VAL A 27 0.69 0.25 23.39
N ILE A 28 0.95 0.11 22.09
CA ILE A 28 0.18 -0.74 21.18
C ILE A 28 1.11 -1.79 20.59
N TYR A 29 0.82 -3.07 20.75
CA TYR A 29 1.69 -4.14 20.26
C TYR A 29 0.93 -5.32 19.68
N GLY A 30 1.51 -6.01 18.71
CA GLY A 30 0.82 -7.11 18.05
C GLY A 30 1.59 -7.72 16.89
N LYS A 31 0.90 -8.53 16.10
CA LYS A 31 1.41 -8.98 14.79
C LYS A 31 1.19 -7.87 13.77
N SER A 32 2.14 -7.63 12.88
CA SER A 32 2.02 -6.60 11.84
C SER A 32 0.78 -6.80 10.98
N GLY A 33 0.10 -5.72 10.63
CA GLY A 33 -1.19 -5.75 9.95
C GLY A 33 -2.39 -6.11 10.85
N THR A 34 -2.27 -6.03 12.17
CA THR A 34 -3.40 -6.24 13.12
C THR A 34 -3.60 -5.04 14.02
N ALA A 35 -4.78 -4.90 14.64
CA ALA A 35 -5.04 -3.85 15.64
C ALA A 35 -4.10 -3.93 16.84
N GLY A 36 -3.56 -5.11 17.11
CA GLY A 36 -2.75 -5.39 18.29
C GLY A 36 -3.55 -5.30 19.58
N GLN A 37 -2.81 -5.17 20.68
CA GLN A 37 -3.31 -4.95 22.03
C GLN A 37 -2.84 -3.58 22.50
N THR A 38 -3.72 -2.84 23.14
CA THR A 38 -3.43 -1.52 23.70
C THR A 38 -3.28 -1.63 25.22
N GLN A 39 -2.24 -1.02 25.77
CA GLN A 39 -2.01 -0.88 27.20
C GLN A 39 -1.67 0.56 27.52
N THR A 40 -2.47 1.20 28.36
CA THR A 40 -2.22 2.56 28.84
C THR A 40 -1.79 2.51 30.30
N LYS A 41 -0.76 3.30 30.64
CA LYS A 41 -0.25 3.42 32.01
C LYS A 41 -0.06 4.89 32.35
N SER A 42 -0.59 5.29 33.51
CA SER A 42 -0.47 6.65 34.04
C SER A 42 0.52 6.69 35.21
N PHE A 43 1.16 7.83 35.37
CA PHE A 43 2.21 8.11 36.35
C PHE A 43 1.89 9.40 37.11
N GLU A 44 2.63 9.65 38.19
CA GLU A 44 2.44 10.84 39.03
C GLU A 44 2.82 12.13 38.31
N ASN A 45 3.82 12.09 37.43
CA ASN A 45 4.27 13.23 36.65
C ASN A 45 4.78 12.83 35.26
N GLU A 46 4.93 13.81 34.39
CA GLU A 46 5.40 13.61 33.01
C GLU A 46 6.85 13.07 32.95
N GLU A 47 7.72 13.54 33.84
CA GLU A 47 9.14 13.15 33.82
C GLU A 47 9.34 11.65 34.12
N THR A 48 8.57 11.09 35.06
CA THR A 48 8.57 9.66 35.38
C THR A 48 7.94 8.82 34.27
N CYS A 49 6.90 9.34 33.61
CA CYS A 49 6.30 8.73 32.43
C CYS A 49 7.32 8.57 31.29
N ILE A 50 8.05 9.65 30.97
CA ILE A 50 9.07 9.65 29.90
C ILE A 50 10.20 8.68 30.23
N LYS A 51 10.73 8.70 31.47
CA LYS A 51 11.82 7.80 31.88
C LYS A 51 11.45 6.32 31.75
N GLU A 52 10.24 5.92 32.13
CA GLU A 52 9.78 4.54 31.96
C GLU A 52 9.50 4.20 30.49
N ALA A 53 8.97 5.13 29.69
CA ALA A 53 8.78 4.94 28.26
C ALA A 53 10.12 4.71 27.53
N GLU A 54 11.15 5.49 27.84
CA GLU A 54 12.51 5.32 27.30
C GLU A 54 13.16 4.00 27.70
N LYS A 55 12.91 3.55 28.93
CA LYS A 55 13.40 2.24 29.41
C LYS A 55 12.79 1.10 28.58
N LEU A 56 11.48 1.12 28.36
CA LEU A 56 10.78 0.14 27.52
C LEU A 56 11.31 0.15 26.08
N LEU A 57 11.54 1.35 25.51
CA LEU A 57 12.12 1.51 24.18
C LEU A 57 13.50 0.82 24.10
N LYS A 58 14.41 1.12 25.04
CA LYS A 58 15.76 0.52 25.09
C LYS A 58 15.70 -1.00 25.22
N GLU A 59 14.78 -1.53 26.01
CA GLU A 59 14.59 -2.98 26.14
C GLU A 59 14.13 -3.64 24.83
N LYS A 60 13.24 -2.99 24.08
CA LYS A 60 12.76 -3.52 22.79
C LYS A 60 13.86 -3.48 21.73
N LEU A 61 14.62 -2.39 21.65
CA LEU A 61 15.77 -2.28 20.74
C LEU A 61 16.81 -3.37 21.02
N LYS A 62 17.11 -3.65 22.30
CA LYS A 62 18.00 -4.77 22.69
C LYS A 62 17.47 -6.15 22.28
N LYS A 63 16.15 -6.31 22.18
CA LYS A 63 15.49 -7.56 21.73
C LYS A 63 15.46 -7.69 20.19
N GLY A 64 16.11 -6.79 19.47
CA GLY A 64 16.20 -6.81 18.01
C GLY A 64 15.01 -6.16 17.30
N TYR A 65 14.13 -5.47 18.03
CA TYR A 65 13.17 -4.57 17.38
C TYR A 65 13.95 -3.43 16.75
N LYS A 66 13.56 -3.05 15.54
CA LYS A 66 14.11 -1.90 14.83
C LYS A 66 13.09 -0.79 14.86
N GLU A 67 13.54 0.46 14.86
CA GLU A 67 12.61 1.57 14.65
C GLU A 67 11.94 1.39 13.29
N ASN A 68 10.61 1.38 13.32
CA ASN A 68 9.83 1.43 12.11
C ASN A 68 9.94 2.87 11.60
N SER A 69 10.43 3.00 10.38
CA SER A 69 10.62 4.28 9.69
C SER A 69 9.34 5.10 9.59
N SER A 70 8.17 4.55 9.91
CA SER A 70 6.91 5.28 10.00
C SER A 70 6.86 6.35 11.10
N SER A 71 7.73 6.31 12.13
CA SER A 71 7.89 7.42 13.10
C SER A 71 8.72 8.59 12.54
N ASN A 72 9.40 8.34 11.41
CA ASN A 72 10.36 9.24 10.79
C ASN A 72 10.28 9.17 9.26
N TYR A 73 9.06 8.97 8.74
CA TYR A 73 8.85 8.76 7.31
C TYR A 73 9.33 9.98 6.54
N LEU A 74 9.19 11.17 7.12
CA LEU A 74 9.72 12.41 6.57
C LEU A 74 11.23 12.41 6.39
N GLU A 75 12.04 11.85 7.30
CA GLU A 75 13.49 11.75 7.09
C GLU A 75 13.80 10.75 5.98
N THR A 76 13.17 9.57 5.99
CA THR A 76 13.31 8.58 4.91
C THR A 76 12.92 9.18 3.55
N TRP A 77 11.84 9.96 3.50
CA TRP A 77 11.38 10.60 2.27
C TRP A 77 12.29 11.74 1.85
N LYS A 78 12.84 12.53 2.79
CA LYS A 78 13.85 13.54 2.49
C LYS A 78 15.13 12.93 1.92
N GLU A 79 15.58 11.79 2.46
CA GLU A 79 16.71 11.03 1.93
C GLU A 79 16.42 10.54 0.50
N LEU A 80 15.23 9.98 0.26
CA LEU A 80 14.75 9.56 -1.06
C LEU A 80 14.76 10.74 -2.05
N CYS A 81 14.21 11.90 -1.66
CA CYS A 81 14.15 13.11 -2.50
C CYS A 81 15.56 13.68 -2.80
N ALA A 82 16.50 13.55 -1.86
CA ALA A 82 17.86 14.05 -2.01
C ALA A 82 18.79 13.08 -2.78
N SER A 83 18.31 11.88 -3.15
CA SER A 83 19.13 10.86 -3.78
C SER A 83 19.58 11.24 -5.19
N LYS A 84 20.86 10.97 -5.49
CA LYS A 84 21.41 11.08 -6.85
C LYS A 84 20.93 9.94 -7.77
N ASN A 85 20.57 8.80 -7.19
CA ASN A 85 20.12 7.60 -7.89
C ASN A 85 18.61 7.41 -7.67
N ILE A 86 17.82 8.42 -8.04
CA ILE A 86 16.38 8.49 -7.72
C ILE A 86 15.59 7.25 -8.16
N LYS A 87 15.98 6.64 -9.30
CA LYS A 87 15.33 5.45 -9.85
C LYS A 87 15.59 4.21 -8.98
N GLU A 88 16.82 4.04 -8.53
CA GLU A 88 17.22 2.92 -7.68
C GLU A 88 16.58 3.05 -6.29
N GLU A 89 16.58 4.25 -5.72
CA GLU A 89 15.96 4.50 -4.42
C GLU A 89 14.44 4.40 -4.49
N PHE A 90 13.82 4.86 -5.58
CA PHE A 90 12.40 4.61 -5.85
C PHE A 90 12.09 3.12 -5.86
N PHE A 91 12.85 2.32 -6.61
CA PHE A 91 12.66 0.87 -6.67
C PHE A 91 12.78 0.23 -5.29
N LYS A 92 13.80 0.59 -4.51
CA LYS A 92 13.99 0.10 -3.14
C LYS A 92 12.82 0.48 -2.24
N HIS A 93 12.41 1.75 -2.27
CA HIS A 93 11.33 2.29 -1.44
C HIS A 93 10.00 1.60 -1.73
N PHE A 94 9.65 1.38 -3.00
CA PHE A 94 8.39 0.75 -3.40
C PHE A 94 8.47 -0.78 -3.50
N SER A 95 9.59 -1.41 -3.16
CA SER A 95 9.75 -2.87 -3.22
C SER A 95 8.79 -3.65 -2.32
N PHE A 96 8.19 -3.01 -1.32
CA PHE A 96 7.13 -3.61 -0.50
C PHE A 96 5.84 -3.93 -1.28
N LEU A 97 5.69 -3.37 -2.49
CA LEU A 97 4.59 -3.66 -3.41
C LEU A 97 4.89 -4.83 -4.35
N ALA A 98 6.13 -5.35 -4.37
CA ALA A 98 6.59 -6.35 -5.32
C ALA A 98 7.03 -7.65 -4.62
N GLU A 99 6.20 -8.69 -4.68
CA GLU A 99 6.48 -9.97 -4.06
C GLU A 99 7.12 -10.97 -5.06
N SER A 100 6.60 -11.01 -6.29
CA SER A 100 7.06 -11.92 -7.35
C SER A 100 8.22 -11.33 -8.17
N ASN A 101 8.79 -12.13 -9.07
CA ASN A 101 9.82 -11.63 -9.99
C ASN A 101 9.19 -10.76 -11.09
N GLU A 102 8.00 -11.14 -11.55
CA GLU A 102 7.19 -10.36 -12.50
C GLU A 102 6.87 -8.97 -11.91
N ASP A 103 6.43 -8.91 -10.65
CA ASP A 103 6.18 -7.65 -9.95
C ASP A 103 7.43 -6.74 -9.94
N LYS A 104 8.62 -7.33 -9.73
CA LYS A 104 9.87 -6.57 -9.69
C LYS A 104 10.27 -6.05 -11.07
N GLU A 105 10.07 -6.82 -12.13
CA GLU A 105 10.37 -6.38 -13.49
C GLU A 105 9.57 -5.14 -13.85
N ILE A 106 8.31 -5.13 -13.47
CA ILE A 106 7.46 -4.01 -13.83
C ILE A 106 7.74 -2.80 -12.93
N LEU A 107 8.10 -3.01 -11.65
CA LEU A 107 8.51 -1.92 -10.75
C LEU A 107 9.80 -1.26 -11.26
N SER A 108 10.67 -2.04 -11.88
CA SER A 108 11.88 -1.55 -12.55
C SER A 108 11.54 -0.67 -13.76
N LYS A 109 10.57 -1.08 -14.59
CA LYS A 109 10.10 -0.26 -15.74
C LYS A 109 9.50 1.06 -15.27
N LEU A 110 8.73 1.05 -14.20
CA LEU A 110 8.25 2.27 -13.58
C LEU A 110 9.39 3.17 -13.07
N ALA A 111 10.30 2.58 -12.29
CA ALA A 111 11.44 3.29 -11.75
C ALA A 111 12.25 3.99 -12.87
N ALA A 112 12.31 3.39 -14.06
CA ALA A 112 12.95 3.96 -15.23
C ALA A 112 12.31 5.29 -15.68
N GLN A 113 11.01 5.49 -15.45
CA GLN A 113 10.24 6.70 -15.84
C GLN A 113 10.30 7.82 -14.80
N VAL A 114 10.82 7.55 -13.59
CA VAL A 114 10.92 8.55 -12.51
C VAL A 114 11.85 9.69 -12.90
N VAL A 115 11.31 10.91 -12.78
CA VAL A 115 12.01 12.16 -13.11
C VAL A 115 12.31 12.97 -11.87
N HIS A 116 11.37 13.01 -10.93
CA HIS A 116 11.46 13.84 -9.73
C HIS A 116 10.63 13.25 -8.59
N ILE A 117 11.12 13.36 -7.37
CA ILE A 117 10.39 12.99 -6.15
C ILE A 117 10.53 14.15 -5.18
N HIS A 118 9.43 14.56 -4.57
CA HIS A 118 9.42 15.58 -3.52
C HIS A 118 8.33 15.30 -2.49
N VAL A 119 8.41 16.00 -1.36
CA VAL A 119 7.33 16.04 -0.37
C VAL A 119 6.60 17.37 -0.54
N ASP A 120 5.27 17.33 -0.62
CA ASP A 120 4.43 18.53 -0.75
C ASP A 120 4.14 19.20 0.61
N GLN A 121 3.23 20.20 0.59
CA GLN A 121 2.85 20.96 1.79
C GLN A 121 1.95 20.17 2.74
N GLU A 122 1.27 19.13 2.26
CA GLU A 122 0.40 18.24 3.04
C GLU A 122 1.16 17.00 3.54
N GLU A 123 2.49 17.04 3.45
CA GLU A 123 3.37 15.93 3.77
C GLU A 123 3.07 14.66 2.97
N ALA A 124 2.62 14.79 1.71
CA ALA A 124 2.52 13.67 0.78
C ALA A 124 3.80 13.56 -0.07
N LEU A 125 4.24 12.33 -0.32
CA LEU A 125 5.34 12.05 -1.24
C LEU A 125 4.79 12.05 -2.66
N ILE A 126 5.28 12.96 -3.49
CA ILE A 126 4.88 13.12 -4.88
C ILE A 126 5.99 12.60 -5.79
N VAL A 127 5.65 11.61 -6.62
CA VAL A 127 6.54 11.02 -7.62
C VAL A 127 6.09 11.48 -9.00
N LYS A 128 6.96 12.19 -9.72
CA LYS A 128 6.71 12.60 -11.11
C LYS A 128 7.35 11.65 -12.09
N LEU A 129 6.56 11.22 -13.08
CA LEU A 129 6.90 10.20 -14.06
C LEU A 129 6.69 10.73 -15.47
N LYS A 130 7.52 10.28 -16.42
CA LYS A 130 7.21 10.45 -17.85
C LYS A 130 6.22 9.39 -18.30
N TYR A 131 5.26 9.80 -19.13
CA TYR A 131 4.51 8.83 -19.91
C TYR A 131 5.45 8.15 -20.91
N SER A 132 5.21 6.86 -21.13
CA SER A 132 5.86 6.11 -22.21
C SER A 132 5.40 6.58 -23.60
N ASP A 133 4.27 7.30 -23.65
CA ASP A 133 3.71 7.85 -24.88
C ASP A 133 4.32 9.22 -25.18
N PRO A 134 5.04 9.38 -26.31
CA PRO A 134 5.74 10.64 -26.62
C PRO A 134 4.79 11.80 -26.91
N ASP A 135 3.51 11.54 -27.18
CA ASP A 135 2.52 12.58 -27.47
C ASP A 135 2.09 13.33 -26.19
N PHE A 136 2.40 12.80 -25.01
CA PHE A 136 2.11 13.42 -23.72
C PHE A 136 3.39 13.99 -23.11
N SER A 137 3.53 15.31 -23.18
CA SER A 137 4.67 16.03 -22.61
C SER A 137 4.54 16.34 -21.12
N GLU A 138 3.33 16.24 -20.57
CA GLU A 138 3.06 16.45 -19.16
C GLU A 138 3.54 15.27 -18.32
N LEU A 139 3.89 15.53 -17.06
CA LEU A 139 4.33 14.49 -16.15
C LEU A 139 3.13 13.92 -15.41
N CYS A 140 3.08 12.60 -15.30
CA CYS A 140 2.15 11.91 -14.42
C CYS A 140 2.62 12.07 -12.97
N GLU A 141 1.68 12.26 -12.04
CA GLU A 141 1.98 12.38 -10.61
C GLU A 141 1.38 11.22 -9.83
N ILE A 142 2.23 10.48 -9.10
CA ILE A 142 1.79 9.59 -8.03
C ILE A 142 1.82 10.39 -6.74
N ARG A 143 0.67 10.43 -6.07
CA ARG A 143 0.56 10.93 -4.72
C ARG A 143 0.55 9.77 -3.73
N CYS A 144 1.49 9.82 -2.79
CA CYS A 144 1.58 8.86 -1.70
C CYS A 144 1.43 9.56 -0.34
N ASN A 145 0.35 9.25 0.37
CA ASN A 145 0.01 9.89 1.63
C ASN A 145 0.90 9.40 2.80
N PRO A 146 0.98 10.17 3.91
CA PRO A 146 1.62 9.73 5.15
C PRO A 146 1.17 8.34 5.62
N PRO A 147 2.04 7.60 6.33
CA PRO A 147 1.68 6.31 6.91
C PRO A 147 0.46 6.37 7.84
N PHE A 148 -0.37 5.33 7.81
CA PHE A 148 -1.45 5.14 8.76
C PHE A 148 -0.87 4.77 10.13
N THR A 149 -1.13 5.61 11.13
CA THR A 149 -0.63 5.41 12.51
C THR A 149 -1.71 4.98 13.51
N GLY A 150 -2.97 4.92 13.08
CA GLY A 150 -4.11 4.55 13.91
C GLY A 150 -4.20 3.05 14.22
N ALA A 151 -5.21 2.68 15.00
CA ALA A 151 -5.55 1.27 15.21
C ALA A 151 -6.32 0.76 13.98
N PRO A 152 -5.79 -0.24 13.25
CA PRO A 152 -6.48 -0.74 12.06
C PRO A 152 -7.80 -1.44 12.44
N PRO A 153 -8.82 -1.36 11.58
CA PRO A 153 -10.14 -1.91 11.85
C PRO A 153 -10.13 -3.42 11.89
N LYS A 154 -11.09 -4.01 12.61
CA LYS A 154 -11.32 -5.46 12.56
C LYS A 154 -11.83 -5.85 11.18
N GLY A 155 -11.32 -6.97 10.65
CA GLY A 155 -11.79 -7.53 9.37
C GLY A 155 -10.98 -7.11 8.15
N LEU A 156 -10.11 -6.09 8.25
CA LEU A 156 -9.28 -5.71 7.10
C LEU A 156 -8.22 -6.76 6.74
N PRO A 157 -7.89 -6.88 5.44
CA PRO A 157 -6.71 -7.59 4.98
C PRO A 157 -5.45 -7.11 5.70
N LYS A 158 -4.61 -8.04 6.16
CA LYS A 158 -3.32 -7.67 6.76
C LYS A 158 -2.38 -6.99 5.79
N SER A 159 -2.40 -7.39 4.52
CA SER A 159 -1.62 -6.76 3.45
C SER A 159 -2.08 -5.32 3.24
N TYR A 160 -3.39 -5.06 3.19
CA TYR A 160 -3.95 -3.70 3.10
C TYR A 160 -3.47 -2.80 4.25
N VAL A 161 -3.54 -3.30 5.49
CA VAL A 161 -3.05 -2.56 6.66
C VAL A 161 -1.54 -2.33 6.59
N LYS A 162 -0.75 -3.32 6.16
CA LYS A 162 0.70 -3.16 6.00
C LYS A 162 1.05 -2.11 4.96
N THR A 163 0.35 -2.09 3.82
CA THR A 163 0.48 -1.04 2.80
C THR A 163 0.14 0.32 3.39
N ALA A 164 -0.98 0.43 4.11
CA ALA A 164 -1.40 1.66 4.79
C ALA A 164 -0.32 2.20 5.74
N GLN A 165 0.36 1.30 6.43
CA GLN A 165 1.43 1.61 7.38
C GLN A 165 2.75 2.05 6.72
N VAL A 166 2.85 1.96 5.39
CA VAL A 166 3.95 2.56 4.60
C VAL A 166 3.47 3.84 3.90
N HIS A 167 2.32 3.77 3.23
CA HIS A 167 1.64 4.91 2.63
C HIS A 167 0.14 4.73 2.82
N ASN A 168 -0.56 5.67 3.47
CA ASN A 168 -2.02 5.61 3.65
C ASN A 168 -2.76 6.22 2.46
N GLY A 169 -2.41 5.73 1.28
CA GLY A 169 -2.89 6.22 -0.01
C GLY A 169 -1.73 6.24 -1.00
N ILE A 170 -1.94 5.67 -2.17
CA ILE A 170 -1.06 5.64 -3.34
C ILE A 170 -1.98 5.71 -4.55
N TYR A 171 -2.07 6.87 -5.17
CA TYR A 171 -2.97 7.10 -6.29
C TYR A 171 -2.37 8.08 -7.29
N PHE A 172 -2.87 8.02 -8.52
CA PHE A 172 -2.55 8.94 -9.59
C PHE A 172 -3.52 10.10 -9.56
N GLU A 173 -2.99 11.31 -9.66
CA GLU A 173 -3.83 12.48 -9.91
C GLU A 173 -3.91 12.69 -11.43
N ASP A 174 -5.09 12.41 -12.01
CA ASP A 174 -5.36 12.68 -13.43
C ASP A 174 -5.88 14.11 -13.65
N LEU A 175 -5.47 14.72 -14.76
CA LEU A 175 -5.84 16.08 -15.17
C LEU A 175 -7.22 16.11 -15.85
N GLY A 176 -8.23 15.49 -15.23
CA GLY A 176 -9.62 15.63 -15.68
C GLY A 176 -10.55 14.43 -15.45
N GLY A 177 -10.01 13.24 -15.15
CA GLY A 177 -10.79 12.01 -14.95
C GLY A 177 -11.03 11.59 -13.49
N GLY A 178 -10.44 12.28 -12.52
CA GLY A 178 -10.43 11.88 -11.10
C GLY A 178 -9.19 11.07 -10.72
N ALA A 179 -9.01 10.83 -9.41
CA ALA A 179 -7.85 10.10 -8.92
C ALA A 179 -8.09 8.58 -9.00
N ILE A 180 -7.06 7.83 -9.39
CA ILE A 180 -7.12 6.36 -9.53
C ILE A 180 -6.09 5.72 -8.62
N GLY A 181 -6.52 4.81 -7.75
CA GLY A 181 -5.59 4.03 -6.93
C GLY A 181 -6.12 3.61 -5.57
N TYR A 182 -5.19 3.38 -4.67
CA TYR A 182 -5.42 2.99 -3.28
C TYR A 182 -5.53 4.25 -2.42
N PHE A 183 -6.63 4.46 -1.69
CA PHE A 183 -6.85 5.69 -0.91
C PHE A 183 -6.64 5.53 0.59
N GLY A 184 -6.43 4.29 1.04
CA GLY A 184 -6.05 4.00 2.42
C GLY A 184 -7.22 3.92 3.41
N ILE A 185 -6.89 4.17 4.67
CA ILE A 185 -7.77 4.00 5.83
C ILE A 185 -8.05 5.39 6.43
N SER A 186 -9.33 5.73 6.56
CA SER A 186 -9.77 6.95 7.23
C SER A 186 -9.43 6.97 8.72
N GLU A 187 -9.45 8.15 9.34
CA GLU A 187 -9.23 8.30 10.79
C GLU A 187 -10.20 7.46 11.63
N LYS A 188 -11.42 7.23 11.13
CA LYS A 188 -12.45 6.42 11.78
C LYS A 188 -12.24 4.91 11.59
N GLY A 189 -11.15 4.50 10.94
CA GLY A 189 -10.88 3.10 10.66
C GLY A 189 -11.88 2.51 9.66
N LYS A 190 -12.18 3.23 8.58
CA LYS A 190 -12.89 2.68 7.42
C LYS A 190 -11.99 2.76 6.19
N ILE A 191 -12.11 1.79 5.30
CA ILE A 191 -11.56 1.92 3.94
C ILE A 191 -12.12 3.21 3.35
N ILE A 192 -11.25 3.99 2.73
CA ILE A 192 -11.67 5.11 1.91
C ILE A 192 -12.07 4.48 0.57
N GLU A 193 -13.38 4.41 0.37
CA GLU A 193 -14.03 3.90 -0.84
C GLU A 193 -14.23 5.06 -1.80
N GLY A 194 -14.03 4.78 -3.08
CA GLY A 194 -14.38 5.69 -4.16
C GLY A 194 -15.55 5.16 -4.96
N GLY A 195 -15.93 5.92 -5.99
CA GLY A 195 -17.08 5.62 -6.85
C GLY A 195 -16.85 4.44 -7.79
N TRP A 196 -16.25 3.36 -7.32
CA TRP A 196 -16.14 2.11 -8.08
C TRP A 196 -17.53 1.46 -8.20
N GLU A 197 -17.88 1.06 -9.42
CA GLU A 197 -19.11 0.36 -9.77
C GLU A 197 -18.73 -1.08 -10.23
N PRO A 198 -19.33 -2.14 -9.64
CA PRO A 198 -19.07 -3.52 -10.02
C PRO A 198 -19.18 -3.80 -11.52
N GLU A 199 -20.10 -3.11 -12.19
CA GLU A 199 -20.38 -3.17 -13.62
C GLU A 199 -19.13 -2.84 -14.46
N ALA A 200 -18.19 -2.07 -13.92
CA ALA A 200 -16.92 -1.77 -14.57
C ALA A 200 -16.08 -3.03 -14.84
N LEU A 201 -16.30 -4.15 -14.13
CA LEU A 201 -15.65 -5.44 -14.40
C LEU A 201 -16.21 -6.13 -15.65
N GLU A 202 -17.52 -5.96 -15.91
CA GLU A 202 -18.21 -6.47 -17.09
C GLU A 202 -17.89 -5.64 -18.34
N GLU A 203 -17.70 -4.34 -18.16
CA GLU A 203 -17.26 -3.42 -19.23
C GLU A 203 -15.77 -3.59 -19.61
N GLY A 204 -15.01 -4.35 -18.82
CA GLY A 204 -13.60 -4.67 -19.05
C GLY A 204 -13.37 -5.99 -19.77
N ASP A 205 -12.17 -6.18 -20.34
CA ASP A 205 -11.73 -7.44 -20.97
C ASP A 205 -11.37 -8.50 -19.89
N ASN A 206 -12.34 -8.87 -19.04
CA ASN A 206 -12.15 -9.80 -17.90
C ASN A 206 -12.95 -11.12 -18.05
N GLU A 207 -13.37 -11.50 -19.26
CA GLU A 207 -14.23 -12.66 -19.54
C GLU A 207 -13.84 -13.92 -18.76
N GLU A 208 -12.57 -14.32 -18.83
CA GLU A 208 -12.05 -15.50 -18.14
C GLU A 208 -12.14 -15.42 -16.61
N TYR A 209 -11.94 -14.22 -16.04
CA TYR A 209 -12.08 -14.01 -14.60
C TYR A 209 -13.54 -14.07 -14.17
N LEU A 210 -14.46 -13.49 -14.96
CA LEU A 210 -15.89 -13.54 -14.72
C LEU A 210 -16.43 -14.97 -14.82
N GLU A 211 -16.02 -15.73 -15.85
CA GLU A 211 -16.31 -17.16 -15.98
C GLU A 211 -15.84 -17.94 -14.73
N THR A 212 -14.63 -17.65 -14.24
CA THR A 212 -14.10 -18.34 -13.06
C THR A 212 -14.82 -17.96 -11.75
N LEU A 213 -15.39 -16.75 -11.66
CA LEU A 213 -16.27 -16.36 -10.54
C LEU A 213 -17.57 -17.17 -10.58
N GLU A 214 -18.22 -17.23 -11.74
CA GLU A 214 -19.46 -17.97 -11.94
C GLU A 214 -19.30 -19.46 -11.61
N GLU A 215 -18.20 -20.09 -12.07
CA GLU A 215 -17.86 -21.48 -11.75
C GLU A 215 -17.75 -21.75 -10.23
N LYS A 216 -17.44 -20.72 -9.44
CA LYS A 216 -17.32 -20.80 -7.98
C LYS A 216 -18.55 -20.28 -7.24
N GLU A 217 -19.67 -20.07 -7.94
CA GLU A 217 -20.90 -19.52 -7.39
C GLU A 217 -20.69 -18.13 -6.75
N LEU A 218 -19.78 -17.32 -7.33
CA LEU A 218 -19.50 -15.94 -6.94
C LEU A 218 -19.98 -14.99 -8.04
N SER A 219 -20.36 -13.79 -7.65
CA SER A 219 -20.76 -12.70 -8.54
C SER A 219 -19.75 -11.55 -8.50
N ILE A 220 -19.91 -10.58 -9.41
CA ILE A 220 -19.12 -9.33 -9.39
C ILE A 220 -19.31 -8.55 -8.08
N ASP A 221 -20.49 -8.65 -7.45
CA ASP A 221 -20.78 -8.03 -6.14
C ASP A 221 -19.96 -8.67 -5.01
N ASP A 222 -19.48 -9.91 -5.20
CA ASP A 222 -18.63 -10.62 -4.25
C ASP A 222 -17.15 -10.25 -4.37
N VAL A 223 -16.80 -9.36 -5.31
CA VAL A 223 -15.45 -8.84 -5.51
C VAL A 223 -15.32 -7.50 -4.77
N PRO A 224 -14.85 -7.48 -3.51
CA PRO A 224 -14.72 -6.23 -2.79
C PRO A 224 -13.65 -5.36 -3.46
N CYS A 225 -14.06 -4.23 -4.03
CA CYS A 225 -13.10 -3.30 -4.59
C CYS A 225 -12.53 -2.39 -3.50
N ILE A 226 -11.21 -2.41 -3.38
CA ILE A 226 -10.46 -1.66 -2.36
C ILE A 226 -9.67 -0.48 -2.98
N ILE A 227 -9.99 -0.15 -4.23
CA ILE A 227 -9.43 0.96 -5.01
C ILE A 227 -10.55 1.73 -5.70
N GLU A 228 -10.23 2.94 -6.15
CA GLU A 228 -11.18 3.84 -6.81
C GLU A 228 -10.85 3.97 -8.31
N PHE A 229 -11.89 3.93 -9.15
CA PHE A 229 -11.93 4.13 -10.61
C PHE A 229 -11.05 3.23 -11.51
N GLY A 230 -11.69 2.60 -12.52
CA GLY A 230 -11.03 1.97 -13.67
C GLY A 230 -11.60 0.59 -14.06
N GLN A 231 -11.80 0.36 -15.36
CA GLN A 231 -12.57 -0.76 -15.93
C GLN A 231 -11.88 -2.14 -15.92
N ASN A 232 -10.72 -2.34 -15.26
CA ASN A 232 -9.97 -3.62 -15.36
C ASN A 232 -9.15 -3.99 -14.10
N TRP A 233 -9.47 -3.38 -12.95
CA TRP A 233 -8.62 -3.43 -11.77
C TRP A 233 -9.25 -4.28 -10.65
N ILE A 234 -8.76 -5.51 -10.51
CA ILE A 234 -9.18 -6.45 -9.46
C ILE A 234 -8.04 -6.54 -8.43
N LEU A 235 -8.19 -5.89 -7.27
CA LEU A 235 -7.21 -5.91 -6.18
C LEU A 235 -7.55 -6.86 -5.03
N SER A 236 -8.77 -7.39 -5.03
CA SER A 236 -9.18 -8.50 -4.18
C SER A 236 -9.72 -9.61 -5.07
N ASP A 237 -8.85 -10.55 -5.44
CA ASP A 237 -9.24 -11.73 -6.20
C ASP A 237 -9.78 -12.81 -5.23
N PRO A 238 -11.10 -13.06 -5.15
CA PRO A 238 -11.66 -14.08 -4.28
C PRO A 238 -11.30 -15.50 -4.73
N LEU A 239 -10.83 -15.68 -5.97
CA LEU A 239 -10.37 -16.94 -6.55
C LEU A 239 -8.97 -17.30 -6.05
N LYS A 240 -8.14 -16.30 -5.69
CA LYS A 240 -6.78 -16.46 -5.15
C LYS A 240 -6.71 -16.53 -3.62
N LYS A 241 -7.81 -16.83 -2.92
CA LYS A 241 -7.82 -17.14 -1.48
C LYS A 241 -6.84 -18.28 -1.16
N ARG A 242 -5.58 -17.96 -0.83
CA ARG A 242 -4.61 -18.93 -0.31
C ARG A 242 -4.96 -19.21 1.15
N PHE A 243 -5.60 -20.34 1.41
CA PHE A 243 -5.80 -20.86 2.76
C PHE A 243 -4.47 -21.38 3.33
N ILE A 244 -3.82 -20.60 4.18
CA ILE A 244 -2.85 -21.15 5.15
C ILE A 244 -3.45 -20.98 6.55
N ARG A 245 -3.92 -22.08 7.13
CA ARG A 245 -4.39 -22.19 8.53
C ARG A 245 -5.41 -21.10 8.93
N ASN A 246 -6.55 -21.04 8.23
CA ASN A 246 -7.71 -20.18 8.56
C ASN A 246 -7.43 -18.66 8.59
N ARG A 247 -6.63 -18.14 7.65
CA ARG A 247 -6.50 -16.69 7.44
C ARG A 247 -6.55 -16.36 5.95
N VAL A 248 -7.44 -15.44 5.59
CA VAL A 248 -7.54 -14.88 4.24
C VAL A 248 -6.31 -13.99 4.01
N ILE A 249 -5.54 -14.30 2.97
CA ILE A 249 -4.44 -13.48 2.50
C ILE A 249 -4.91 -12.86 1.19
N TYR A 250 -4.97 -11.54 1.16
CA TYR A 250 -5.26 -10.77 -0.04
C TYR A 250 -3.92 -10.54 -0.74
N SER A 251 -3.70 -11.16 -1.89
CA SER A 251 -2.54 -10.84 -2.73
C SER A 251 -2.79 -9.46 -3.33
N PHE A 252 -1.92 -8.50 -3.03
CA PHE A 252 -1.80 -7.33 -3.88
C PHE A 252 -1.42 -7.87 -5.25
N PRO A 253 -2.25 -7.70 -6.30
CA PRO A 253 -1.95 -8.34 -7.56
C PRO A 253 -0.84 -7.56 -8.24
N THR A 254 0.06 -8.33 -8.82
CA THR A 254 0.88 -8.13 -10.02
C THR A 254 0.33 -7.13 -11.06
N LYS A 255 -0.95 -6.79 -11.01
CA LYS A 255 -1.62 -5.77 -11.84
C LYS A 255 -1.23 -4.33 -11.52
N ILE A 256 -1.00 -3.91 -10.25
CA ILE A 256 -0.54 -2.53 -9.96
C ILE A 256 0.77 -2.24 -10.66
N VAL A 257 1.57 -3.27 -10.87
CA VAL A 257 2.81 -3.10 -11.57
C VAL A 257 2.54 -3.08 -13.08
N ASN A 258 1.77 -4.02 -13.64
CA ASN A 258 1.36 -3.99 -15.07
C ASN A 258 0.69 -2.66 -15.51
N TRP A 259 0.08 -1.92 -14.58
CA TRP A 259 -0.43 -0.54 -14.74
C TRP A 259 0.61 0.42 -15.33
N PHE A 260 1.89 0.27 -14.96
CA PHE A 260 2.96 1.14 -15.45
C PHE A 260 3.33 0.90 -16.92
N GLU A 261 2.86 -0.18 -17.52
CA GLU A 261 3.09 -0.50 -18.94
C GLU A 261 1.91 -0.14 -19.85
N SER A 262 0.66 -0.19 -19.35
CA SER A 262 -0.55 -0.02 -20.17
C SER A 262 -1.10 1.42 -20.19
N LYS A 263 -0.39 2.32 -20.88
CA LYS A 263 -0.86 3.41 -21.81
C LYS A 263 -2.00 4.41 -21.41
N ARG A 264 -1.74 5.68 -21.80
CA ARG A 264 -2.64 6.80 -22.21
C ARG A 264 -3.47 7.54 -21.14
N PRO A 265 -3.25 8.86 -20.97
CA PRO A 265 -4.28 9.77 -20.45
C PRO A 265 -5.41 9.91 -21.48
N THR A 266 -6.63 9.80 -20.99
CA THR A 266 -7.89 10.23 -21.61
C THR A 266 -8.20 9.64 -23.00
N ASN A 267 -8.98 8.56 -23.02
CA ASN A 267 -10.32 8.64 -23.61
C ASN A 267 -11.18 7.53 -23.01
N PHE A 268 -12.26 7.93 -22.36
CA PHE A 268 -13.45 7.12 -22.26
C PHE A 268 -13.75 6.55 -23.66
N CYS A 269 -13.89 5.24 -23.73
CA CYS A 269 -14.37 4.49 -24.88
C CYS A 269 -13.40 4.32 -26.07
N SER A 270 -13.27 3.05 -26.45
CA SER A 270 -12.94 2.53 -27.77
C SER A 270 -11.48 2.51 -28.25
N ASP A 271 -11.11 1.31 -28.68
CA ASP A 271 -10.06 0.93 -29.63
C ASP A 271 -8.62 0.67 -29.12
N ARG A 272 -8.40 -0.66 -28.95
CA ARG A 272 -7.35 -1.47 -29.57
C ARG A 272 -5.91 -0.98 -29.39
N PHE A 273 -5.13 -1.74 -28.62
CA PHE A 273 -4.02 -2.57 -29.13
C PHE A 273 -3.18 -3.07 -27.95
N PHE A 274 -2.84 -4.37 -27.99
CA PHE A 274 -1.99 -5.15 -27.07
C PHE A 274 -2.62 -5.69 -25.76
N CYS A 275 -3.69 -6.47 -25.89
CA CYS A 275 -3.88 -7.65 -25.04
C CYS A 275 -3.30 -8.86 -25.78
N GLY A 276 -2.07 -9.20 -25.44
CA GLY A 276 -1.35 -10.32 -26.00
C GLY A 276 -0.44 -10.91 -24.96
N PHE A 277 -1.00 -11.53 -23.93
CA PHE A 277 -0.38 -12.70 -23.30
C PHE A 277 -1.48 -13.70 -22.94
N SER A 278 -1.42 -14.82 -23.64
CA SER A 278 -2.42 -15.87 -23.74
C SER A 278 -2.44 -16.79 -22.52
N HIS A 279 -3.64 -17.21 -22.17
CA HIS A 279 -3.94 -18.57 -21.73
C HIS A 279 -3.12 -19.62 -22.50
N ARG A 280 -2.33 -20.44 -21.78
CA ARG A 280 -2.11 -21.87 -22.10
C ARG A 280 -1.26 -22.58 -21.03
N GLU A 281 -1.96 -23.41 -20.27
CA GLU A 281 -1.67 -24.82 -19.98
C GLU A 281 -0.23 -25.30 -19.72
N PHE A 282 -0.09 -25.95 -18.57
CA PHE A 282 0.70 -27.17 -18.37
C PHE A 282 0.64 -28.10 -19.59
N TRP A 283 1.79 -28.53 -20.11
CA TRP A 283 2.17 -29.94 -20.25
C TRP A 283 3.71 -30.06 -20.41
N ILE A 284 4.28 -30.90 -19.54
CA ILE A 284 5.69 -31.31 -19.32
C ILE A 284 6.57 -30.32 -18.55
#